data_AF-A0A358MBE4-F1
#
_entry.id   AF-A0A358MBE4-F1
#
_cell.length_a   1.000
_cell.length_b   1.000
_cell.length_c   1.000
_cell.angle_alpha   90.00
_cell.angle_beta   90.00
_cell.angle_gamma   90.00
#
_symmetry.space_group_name_H-M   'P 1'
#
loop_
_entity.id
_entity.type
_entity.pdbx_description
1 polymer ?
#
loop_
_entity_poly.entity_id
_entity_poly.type
_entity_poly.pdbx_seq_one_letter_code
_entity_poly.pdbx_strand_id
1 'polypeptide(L)'
;ETIHQTCDEVNDHLRDVKTIADRIGAGFIGLGAAPIWKYEDMPVLPKGRYKLMTSYMDKVGTMGKSMMYLTCTVQVNLDFASEADMVKKLRVALALQPVATALFANSPFFEGKPNGHRSWRSRIWRDLDASRTGMLPFVFDEGMGFERYVQYALDVPMYFV
;
A
#
# COMPACT_ATOMS: atom_id res chain seq x y z
N GLU A 1 14.10 -0.90 19.58
CA GLU A 1 12.72 -1.38 19.39
C GLU A 1 12.72 -2.87 19.11
N THR A 2 11.69 -3.61 19.53
CA THR A 2 11.55 -5.05 19.28
C THR A 2 10.17 -5.37 18.71
N ILE A 3 10.02 -6.55 18.07
CA ILE A 3 8.72 -7.00 17.55
C ILE A 3 7.64 -7.14 18.64
N HIS A 4 8.04 -7.37 19.90
CA HIS A 4 7.12 -7.42 21.03
C HIS A 4 6.55 -6.04 21.33
N GLN A 5 7.40 -5.01 21.32
CA GLN A 5 6.95 -3.62 21.50
C GLN A 5 6.00 -3.18 20.38
N THR A 6 6.29 -3.53 19.13
CA THR A 6 5.36 -3.26 18.01
C THR A 6 4.04 -4.01 18.17
N CYS A 7 4.05 -5.25 18.65
CA CYS A 7 2.83 -6.01 18.92
C CYS A 7 2.00 -5.35 20.03
N ASP A 8 2.64 -4.92 21.12
CA ASP A 8 1.99 -4.24 22.22
C ASP A 8 1.35 -2.92 21.76
N GLU A 9 2.08 -2.10 20.99
CA GLU A 9 1.59 -0.85 20.42
C GLU A 9 0.35 -1.05 19.53
N VAL A 10 0.37 -2.06 18.66
CA VAL A 10 -0.80 -2.39 17.82
C VAL A 10 -1.99 -2.79 18.70
N ASN A 11 -1.76 -3.57 19.76
CA ASN A 11 -2.84 -3.99 20.65
C ASN A 11 -3.40 -2.82 21.49
N ASP A 12 -2.55 -1.90 21.93
CA ASP A 12 -2.98 -0.65 22.59
C ASP A 12 -3.85 0.18 21.65
N HIS A 13 -3.39 0.41 20.42
CA HIS A 13 -4.16 1.12 19.41
C HIS A 13 -5.54 0.48 19.15
N LEU A 14 -5.59 -0.84 18.98
CA LEU A 14 -6.85 -1.55 18.75
C LEU A 14 -7.81 -1.45 19.95
N ARG A 15 -7.29 -1.47 21.19
CA ARG A 15 -8.10 -1.26 22.39
C ARG A 15 -8.67 0.16 22.44
N ASP A 16 -7.86 1.17 22.16
CA ASP A 16 -8.28 2.56 22.17
C ASP A 16 -9.37 2.83 21.13
N VAL A 17 -9.14 2.37 19.89
CA VAL A 17 -10.11 2.51 18.80
C VAL A 17 -11.41 1.80 19.15
N LYS A 18 -11.34 0.55 19.63
CA LYS A 18 -12.53 -0.23 20.00
C LYS A 18 -13.34 0.46 21.11
N THR A 19 -12.67 1.02 22.11
CA THR A 19 -13.32 1.70 23.25
C THR A 19 -14.26 2.82 22.79
N ILE A 20 -13.86 3.56 21.76
CA ILE A 20 -14.69 4.63 21.18
C ILE A 20 -15.69 4.05 20.17
N ALA A 21 -15.27 3.10 19.33
CA ALA A 21 -16.11 2.48 18.31
C ALA A 21 -17.38 1.84 18.90
N ASP A 22 -17.24 1.13 20.02
CA ASP A 22 -18.35 0.47 20.72
C ASP A 22 -19.41 1.48 21.19
N ARG A 23 -19.01 2.72 21.53
CA ARG A 23 -19.95 3.78 21.97
C ARG A 23 -20.77 4.37 20.83
N ILE A 24 -20.26 4.32 19.60
CA ILE A 24 -20.91 4.88 18.41
C ILE A 24 -21.51 3.79 17.50
N GLY A 25 -21.46 2.52 17.93
CA GLY A 25 -21.97 1.39 17.15
C GLY A 25 -21.16 1.10 15.88
N ALA A 26 -19.86 1.42 15.86
CA ALA A 26 -18.97 1.18 14.73
C ALA A 26 -18.12 -0.08 14.95
N GLY A 27 -17.72 -0.73 13.85
CA GLY A 27 -16.80 -1.87 13.85
C GLY A 27 -15.67 -1.66 12.85
N PHE A 28 -14.53 -2.30 13.09
CA PHE A 28 -13.36 -2.28 12.22
C PHE A 28 -13.04 -3.69 11.73
N ILE A 29 -12.60 -3.79 10.48
CA ILE A 29 -12.25 -5.08 9.86
C ILE A 29 -10.92 -4.96 9.12
N GLY A 30 -10.01 -5.90 9.38
CA GLY A 30 -8.71 -5.99 8.70
C GLY A 30 -8.82 -6.79 7.41
N LEU A 31 -8.99 -6.11 6.27
CA LEU A 31 -9.00 -6.72 4.94
C LEU A 31 -8.09 -5.94 3.99
N GLY A 32 -7.50 -6.63 3.01
CA GLY A 32 -6.69 -5.97 1.99
C GLY A 32 -7.50 -5.06 1.06
N ALA A 33 -8.78 -5.36 0.85
CA ALA A 33 -9.71 -4.56 0.08
C ALA A 33 -11.11 -4.59 0.69
N ALA A 34 -11.85 -3.48 0.60
CA ALA A 34 -13.24 -3.37 1.03
C ALA A 34 -14.10 -4.38 0.24
N PRO A 35 -14.84 -5.28 0.93
CA PRO A 35 -15.42 -6.45 0.27
C PRO A 35 -16.76 -6.19 -0.42
N ILE A 36 -17.47 -5.11 -0.07
CA ILE A 36 -18.88 -4.88 -0.43
C ILE A 36 -19.07 -3.59 -1.23
N TRP A 37 -18.54 -2.48 -0.72
CA TRP A 37 -18.78 -1.14 -1.26
C TRP A 37 -17.95 -0.84 -2.50
N LYS A 38 -18.48 0.05 -3.33
CA LYS A 38 -17.75 0.68 -4.43
C LYS A 38 -17.04 1.94 -3.94
N TYR A 39 -16.15 2.50 -4.75
CA TYR A 39 -15.43 3.70 -4.34
C TYR A 39 -16.35 4.92 -4.26
N GLU A 40 -17.44 4.95 -5.03
CA GLU A 40 -18.46 6.00 -4.99
C GLU A 40 -19.26 6.02 -3.68
N ASP A 41 -19.30 4.88 -2.97
CA ASP A 41 -19.97 4.76 -1.68
C ASP A 41 -19.09 5.28 -0.52
N MET A 42 -17.79 5.49 -0.77
CA MET A 42 -16.82 5.86 0.27
C MET A 42 -16.78 7.38 0.48
N PRO A 43 -16.81 7.85 1.75
CA PRO A 43 -16.63 9.27 2.02
C PRO A 43 -15.21 9.71 1.65
N VAL A 44 -15.11 10.83 0.94
CA VAL A 44 -13.81 11.45 0.64
C VAL A 44 -13.35 12.23 1.86
N LEU A 45 -12.19 11.85 2.42
CA LEU A 45 -11.58 12.60 3.49
C LEU A 45 -11.26 14.04 3.03
N PRO A 46 -11.61 15.08 3.80
CA PRO A 46 -11.50 16.48 3.39
C PRO A 46 -10.05 17.00 3.43
N LYS A 47 -9.14 16.33 2.70
CA LYS A 47 -7.72 16.68 2.58
C LYS A 47 -7.44 17.04 1.12
N GLY A 48 -6.98 18.28 0.87
CA GLY A 48 -6.78 18.82 -0.48
C GLY A 48 -5.96 17.92 -1.41
N ARG A 49 -4.92 17.26 -0.87
CA ARG A 49 -4.09 16.30 -1.61
C ARG A 49 -4.89 15.17 -2.27
N TYR A 50 -5.97 14.69 -1.63
CA TYR A 50 -6.76 13.58 -2.15
C TYR A 50 -7.66 14.00 -3.32
N LYS A 51 -8.10 15.25 -3.34
CA LYS A 51 -8.81 15.80 -4.51
C LYS A 51 -7.91 15.78 -5.74
N LEU A 52 -6.67 16.24 -5.61
CA LEU A 52 -5.69 16.27 -6.70
C LEU A 52 -5.33 14.85 -7.18
N MET A 53 -5.01 13.95 -6.25
CA MET A 53 -4.70 12.56 -6.59
C MET A 53 -5.90 11.86 -7.26
N THR A 54 -7.12 12.06 -6.77
CA THR A 54 -8.33 11.44 -7.34
C THR A 54 -8.52 11.82 -8.80
N SER A 55 -8.36 13.10 -9.14
CA SER A 55 -8.43 13.58 -10.53
C SER A 55 -7.26 13.11 -11.38
N TYR A 56 -6.09 12.87 -10.78
CA TYR A 56 -4.94 12.32 -11.50
C TYR A 56 -5.12 10.84 -11.84
N MET A 57 -5.71 10.06 -10.92
CA MET A 57 -5.91 8.61 -11.13
C MET A 57 -6.76 8.29 -12.37
N ASP A 58 -7.65 9.20 -12.78
CA ASP A 58 -8.44 9.07 -14.02
C ASP A 58 -7.59 9.13 -15.31
N LYS A 59 -6.31 9.50 -15.22
CA LYS A 59 -5.43 9.71 -16.38
C LYS A 59 -4.39 8.61 -16.60
N VAL A 60 -4.19 7.71 -15.63
CA VAL A 60 -3.02 6.81 -15.61
C VAL A 60 -3.36 5.32 -15.62
N GLY A 61 -4.36 4.89 -14.87
CA GLY A 61 -4.73 3.48 -14.73
C GLY A 61 -6.18 3.33 -14.31
N THR A 62 -6.75 2.13 -14.40
CA THR A 62 -8.19 1.95 -14.14
C THR A 62 -8.51 1.70 -12.67
N MET A 63 -7.51 1.33 -11.87
CA MET A 63 -7.70 0.90 -10.48
C MET A 63 -7.27 1.94 -9.44
N GLY A 64 -6.93 3.16 -9.86
CA GLY A 64 -6.37 4.17 -8.95
C GLY A 64 -7.33 4.63 -7.86
N LYS A 65 -8.61 4.83 -8.19
CA LYS A 65 -9.63 5.14 -7.18
C LYS A 65 -9.88 3.95 -6.26
N SER A 66 -9.93 2.73 -6.79
CA SER A 66 -10.04 1.51 -5.97
C SER A 66 -8.87 1.39 -4.99
N MET A 67 -7.64 1.70 -5.40
CA MET A 67 -6.49 1.75 -4.49
C MET A 67 -6.71 2.79 -3.38
N MET A 68 -7.05 4.02 -3.76
CA MET A 68 -7.16 5.14 -2.81
C MET A 68 -8.25 4.94 -1.76
N TYR A 69 -9.41 4.40 -2.15
CA TYR A 69 -10.61 4.38 -1.32
C TYR A 69 -10.92 3.02 -0.71
N LEU A 70 -10.44 1.93 -1.32
CA LEU A 70 -10.91 0.59 -0.99
C LEU A 70 -9.80 -0.34 -0.50
N THR A 71 -8.54 0.09 -0.36
CA THR A 71 -7.45 -0.80 0.08
C THR A 71 -6.87 -0.44 1.44
N CYS A 72 -6.46 -1.47 2.19
CA CYS A 72 -5.69 -1.32 3.42
C CYS A 72 -4.38 -2.11 3.32
N THR A 73 -3.39 -1.76 4.14
CA THR A 73 -2.12 -2.46 4.21
C THR A 73 -1.61 -2.51 5.64
N VAL A 74 -0.82 -3.54 5.95
CA VAL A 74 0.18 -3.49 7.01
C VAL A 74 1.55 -3.35 6.33
N GLN A 75 2.43 -2.52 6.88
CA GLN A 75 3.75 -2.25 6.34
C GLN A 75 4.75 -2.13 7.49
N VAL A 76 5.99 -2.54 7.25
CA VAL A 76 7.12 -2.35 8.16
C VAL A 76 8.13 -1.42 7.51
N ASN A 77 8.76 -0.58 8.33
CA ASN A 77 9.88 0.27 7.93
C ASN A 77 11.15 -0.28 8.58
N LEU A 78 12.25 -0.33 7.83
CA LEU A 78 13.53 -0.90 8.27
C LEU A 78 14.67 0.05 7.89
N ASP A 79 15.58 0.30 8.83
CA ASP A 79 16.75 1.14 8.59
C ASP A 79 17.81 0.42 7.75
N PHE A 80 18.72 1.21 7.19
CA PHE A 80 19.96 0.74 6.56
C PHE A 80 21.16 1.51 7.11
N ALA A 81 22.30 0.83 7.24
CA ALA A 81 23.52 1.41 7.82
C ALA A 81 24.44 2.09 6.79
N SER A 82 24.27 1.76 5.50
CA SER A 82 25.09 2.26 4.39
C SER A 82 24.37 2.09 3.07
N GLU A 83 24.92 2.67 1.99
CA GLU A 83 24.41 2.46 0.63
C GLU A 83 24.42 0.98 0.24
N ALA A 84 25.52 0.26 0.51
CA ALA A 84 25.62 -1.17 0.22
C ALA A 84 24.58 -2.01 0.98
N ASP A 85 24.31 -1.66 2.24
CA ASP A 85 23.26 -2.31 3.05
C ASP A 85 21.86 -2.00 2.50
N MET A 86 21.59 -0.75 2.12
CA MET A 86 20.35 -0.33 1.47
C MET A 86 20.11 -1.12 0.18
N VAL A 87 21.10 -1.20 -0.71
CA VAL A 87 20.99 -1.93 -1.99
C VAL A 87 20.69 -3.40 -1.74
N LYS A 88 21.38 -4.03 -0.79
CA LYS A 88 21.12 -5.44 -0.42
C LYS A 88 19.69 -5.62 0.10
N LYS A 89 19.25 -4.78 1.06
CA LYS A 89 17.91 -4.84 1.64
C LYS A 89 16.82 -4.62 0.59
N LEU A 90 16.99 -3.64 -0.30
CA LEU A 90 16.02 -3.33 -1.34
C LEU A 90 15.89 -4.50 -2.34
N ARG A 91 17.00 -5.11 -2.77
CA ARG A 91 16.99 -6.30 -3.64
C ARG A 91 16.28 -7.48 -2.99
N VAL A 92 16.60 -7.77 -1.73
CA VAL A 92 15.95 -8.85 -0.97
C VAL A 92 14.45 -8.58 -0.80
N ALA A 93 14.08 -7.35 -0.42
CA ALA A 93 12.69 -6.96 -0.25
C ALA A 93 11.91 -7.11 -1.55
N LEU A 94 12.42 -6.60 -2.68
CA LEU A 94 11.76 -6.75 -3.98
C LEU A 94 11.62 -8.22 -4.39
N ALA A 95 12.68 -9.03 -4.26
CA ALA A 95 12.63 -10.44 -4.63
C ALA A 95 11.61 -11.24 -3.79
N LEU A 96 11.49 -10.92 -2.50
CA LEU A 96 10.59 -11.64 -1.57
C LEU A 96 9.20 -10.99 -1.44
N GLN A 97 8.97 -9.80 -2.01
CA GLN A 97 7.68 -9.10 -1.92
C GLN A 97 6.49 -9.96 -2.40
N PRO A 98 6.59 -10.76 -3.47
CA PRO A 98 5.50 -11.66 -3.88
C PRO A 98 5.23 -12.78 -2.87
N VAL A 99 6.28 -13.28 -2.18
CA VAL A 99 6.15 -14.30 -1.13
C VAL A 99 5.39 -13.73 0.07
N ALA A 100 5.77 -12.53 0.53
CA ALA A 100 5.04 -11.82 1.56
C ALA A 100 3.59 -11.55 1.14
N THR A 101 3.38 -11.13 -0.11
CA THR A 101 2.02 -10.90 -0.65
C THR A 101 1.16 -12.17 -0.60
N ALA A 102 1.74 -13.33 -0.87
CA ALA A 102 1.04 -14.62 -0.80
C ALA A 102 0.70 -15.02 0.64
N LEU A 103 1.64 -14.87 1.58
CA LEU A 103 1.44 -15.18 3.00
C LEU A 103 0.36 -14.31 3.65
N PHE A 104 0.27 -13.03 3.25
CA PHE A 104 -0.68 -12.06 3.79
C PHE A 104 -1.88 -11.80 2.86
N ALA A 105 -2.17 -12.71 1.92
CA ALA A 105 -3.27 -12.55 0.97
C ALA A 105 -4.63 -12.60 1.68
N ASN A 106 -5.31 -11.46 1.77
CA ASN A 106 -6.54 -11.31 2.56
C ASN A 106 -7.59 -10.39 1.89
N SER A 107 -7.88 -10.60 0.60
CA SER A 107 -8.93 -9.84 -0.11
C SER A 107 -9.61 -10.63 -1.25
N PRO A 108 -10.32 -11.73 -0.92
CA PRO A 108 -10.95 -12.59 -1.93
C PRO A 108 -12.33 -12.11 -2.41
N PHE A 109 -12.89 -11.07 -1.79
CA PHE A 109 -14.18 -10.50 -2.14
C PHE A 109 -14.04 -9.06 -2.65
N PHE A 110 -14.88 -8.68 -3.59
CA PHE A 110 -15.01 -7.31 -4.09
C PHE A 110 -16.44 -7.11 -4.61
N GLU A 111 -17.05 -5.97 -4.32
CA GLU A 111 -18.46 -5.67 -4.67
C GLU A 111 -19.46 -6.79 -4.28
N GLY A 112 -19.25 -7.40 -3.11
CA GLY A 112 -20.11 -8.42 -2.52
C GLY A 112 -19.95 -9.82 -3.11
N LYS A 113 -18.96 -10.06 -3.99
CA LYS A 113 -18.77 -11.35 -4.68
C LYS A 113 -17.32 -11.83 -4.61
N PRO A 114 -17.06 -13.15 -4.71
CA PRO A 114 -15.72 -13.65 -4.96
C PRO A 114 -15.14 -13.06 -6.24
N ASN A 115 -13.90 -12.58 -6.19
CA ASN A 115 -13.26 -11.88 -7.32
C ASN A 115 -12.23 -12.74 -8.09
N GLY A 116 -12.03 -14.00 -7.69
CA GLY A 116 -11.08 -14.93 -8.32
C GLY A 116 -9.61 -14.75 -7.90
N HIS A 117 -9.30 -13.81 -7.01
CA HIS A 117 -7.96 -13.59 -6.46
C HIS A 117 -7.90 -13.88 -4.97
N ARG A 118 -6.72 -14.26 -4.46
CA ARG A 118 -6.46 -14.32 -3.01
C ARG A 118 -6.14 -12.93 -2.43
N SER A 119 -5.46 -12.11 -3.22
CA SER A 119 -5.12 -10.72 -2.90
C SER A 119 -5.58 -9.80 -4.02
N TRP A 120 -6.84 -9.37 -3.99
CA TRP A 120 -7.36 -8.34 -4.89
C TRP A 120 -6.63 -7.01 -4.72
N ARG A 121 -6.25 -6.67 -3.48
CA ARG A 121 -5.35 -5.54 -3.19
C ARG A 121 -4.12 -5.57 -4.08
N SER A 122 -3.39 -6.69 -4.13
CA SER A 122 -2.18 -6.78 -4.95
C SER A 122 -2.49 -6.68 -6.45
N ARG A 123 -3.66 -7.14 -6.91
CA ARG A 123 -4.09 -7.00 -8.30
C ARG A 123 -4.35 -5.55 -8.67
N ILE A 124 -5.01 -4.78 -7.79
CA ILE A 124 -5.26 -3.34 -7.95
C ILE A 124 -3.96 -2.57 -8.24
N TRP A 125 -2.90 -2.84 -7.48
CA TRP A 125 -1.61 -2.16 -7.64
C TRP A 125 -0.93 -2.39 -9.00
N ARG A 126 -1.32 -3.44 -9.74
CA ARG A 126 -0.77 -3.72 -11.09
C ARG A 126 -1.36 -2.85 -12.19
N ASP A 127 -2.45 -2.13 -11.91
CA ASP A 127 -3.12 -1.24 -12.86
C ASP A 127 -3.43 0.14 -12.22
N LEU A 128 -2.50 0.58 -11.36
CA LEU A 128 -2.56 1.86 -10.67
C LEU A 128 -1.95 2.97 -11.53
N ASP A 129 -0.62 2.95 -11.68
CA ASP A 129 0.16 3.93 -12.43
C ASP A 129 1.56 3.34 -12.68
N ALA A 130 1.87 3.07 -13.95
CA ALA A 130 3.11 2.41 -14.34
C ALA A 130 4.37 3.25 -14.05
N SER A 131 4.25 4.57 -13.87
CA SER A 131 5.40 5.45 -13.56
C SER A 131 5.94 5.24 -12.15
N ARG A 132 5.08 4.81 -11.20
CA ARG A 132 5.39 4.79 -9.76
C ARG A 132 5.13 3.44 -9.09
N THR A 133 4.91 2.39 -9.87
CA THR A 133 4.60 1.05 -9.35
C THR A 133 5.42 -0.03 -10.05
N GLY A 134 5.40 -1.24 -9.48
CA GLY A 134 6.03 -2.42 -10.07
C GLY A 134 7.20 -2.94 -9.26
N MET A 135 8.01 -3.77 -9.91
CA MET A 135 9.10 -4.52 -9.28
C MET A 135 10.48 -3.85 -9.41
N LEU A 136 10.54 -2.64 -9.99
CA LEU A 136 11.74 -1.81 -10.14
C LEU A 136 12.98 -2.62 -10.62
N PRO A 137 12.94 -3.22 -11.82
CA PRO A 137 13.99 -4.15 -12.28
C PRO A 137 15.39 -3.55 -12.25
N PHE A 138 15.54 -2.24 -12.47
CA PHE A 138 16.83 -1.53 -12.44
C PHE A 138 17.57 -1.64 -11.10
N VAL A 139 16.88 -2.00 -10.01
CA VAL A 139 17.50 -2.22 -8.71
C VAL A 139 18.47 -3.42 -8.73
N PHE A 140 18.28 -4.35 -9.66
CA PHE A 140 19.14 -5.52 -9.83
C PHE A 140 20.34 -5.29 -10.77
N ASP A 141 20.39 -4.13 -11.44
CA ASP A 141 21.49 -3.78 -12.33
C ASP A 141 22.80 -3.54 -11.56
N GLU A 142 23.93 -3.74 -12.23
CA GLU A 142 25.22 -3.28 -11.73
C GLU A 142 25.23 -1.74 -11.63
N GLY A 143 25.83 -1.20 -10.56
CA GLY A 143 25.82 0.24 -10.31
C GLY A 143 24.57 0.78 -9.61
N MET A 144 23.66 -0.08 -9.14
CA MET A 144 22.57 0.35 -8.27
C MET A 144 23.10 1.02 -6.99
N GLY A 145 22.54 2.18 -6.65
CA GLY A 145 22.87 3.00 -5.49
C GLY A 145 21.83 4.11 -5.27
N PHE A 146 22.11 5.05 -4.37
CA PHE A 146 21.25 6.20 -4.09
C PHE A 146 21.03 7.06 -5.33
N GLU A 147 22.09 7.38 -6.06
CA GLU A 147 22.01 8.22 -7.27
C GLU A 147 21.05 7.62 -8.30
N ARG A 148 21.16 6.32 -8.58
CA ARG A 148 20.28 5.63 -9.52
C ARG A 148 18.82 5.70 -9.09
N TYR A 149 18.54 5.56 -7.80
CA TYR A 149 17.19 5.70 -7.26
C TYR A 149 16.67 7.15 -7.36
N VAL A 150 17.53 8.13 -7.10
CA VAL A 150 17.20 9.56 -7.26
C VAL A 150 16.84 9.88 -8.72
N GLN A 151 17.62 9.39 -9.69
CA GLN A 151 17.32 9.59 -11.11
C GLN A 151 15.95 9.00 -11.48
N TYR A 152 15.66 7.77 -11.02
CA TYR A 152 14.33 7.19 -11.18
C TYR A 152 13.24 8.10 -10.58
N ALA A 153 13.42 8.59 -9.35
CA ALA A 153 12.43 9.41 -8.67
C ALA A 153 12.22 10.79 -9.34
N LEU A 154 13.27 11.37 -9.93
CA LEU A 154 13.18 12.63 -10.69
C LEU A 154 12.34 12.49 -11.96
N ASP A 155 12.34 11.31 -12.58
CA ASP A 155 11.54 11.02 -13.78
C ASP A 155 10.07 10.67 -13.46
N VAL A 156 9.74 10.37 -12.18
CA VAL A 156 8.35 10.09 -11.79
C VAL A 156 7.53 11.38 -11.76
N PRO A 157 6.38 11.46 -12.48
CA PRO A 157 5.55 12.66 -12.48
C PRO A 157 5.05 13.04 -11.08
N MET A 158 5.28 14.29 -10.69
CA MET A 158 4.77 14.86 -9.44
C MET A 158 3.23 14.87 -9.41
N TYR A 159 2.64 14.67 -8.24
CA TYR A 159 1.20 14.87 -8.06
C TYR A 159 0.82 16.34 -7.85
N PHE A 160 1.61 17.05 -7.05
CA PHE A 160 1.39 18.42 -6.64
C PHE A 160 2.73 19.03 -6.19
N VAL A 161 2.78 20.36 -6.14
CA VAL A 161 3.88 21.16 -5.56
C VAL A 161 3.38 21.81 -4.29
#